data_AF-A0A958FS62-F1
#
_entry.id   AF-A0A958FS62-F1
#
_cell.length_a   1.000
_cell.length_b   1.000
_cell.length_c   1.000
_cell.angle_alpha   90.00
_cell.angle_beta   90.00
_cell.angle_gamma   90.00
#
_symmetry.space_group_name_H-M   'P 1'
#
loop_
_entity.id
_entity.type
_entity.pdbx_description
1 polymer ?
#
loop_
_entity_poly.entity_id
_entity_poly.type
_entity_poly.pdbx_seq_one_letter_code
_entity_poly.pdbx_strand_id
1 'polypeptide(L)'
;MAHQTAILSPTVGWILLAFLSLFWIALGINWGKKAKDMEGFMLAGRNVGLALGAATAMATWVTSNTTMLAPQFALQLGVWGMLAYSTASFGLFMFAPLAKRIKG
;
A
#
# COMPACT_ATOMS: atom_id res chain seq x y z
N MET A 1 -22.75 22.40 15.97
CA MET A 1 -22.11 21.11 15.68
C MET A 1 -22.19 20.90 14.17
N ALA A 2 -21.04 20.88 13.48
CA ALA A 2 -21.03 20.72 12.03
C ALA A 2 -21.39 19.26 11.69
N HIS A 3 -22.55 19.04 11.08
CA HIS A 3 -22.87 17.76 10.46
C HIS A 3 -21.87 17.51 9.34
N GLN A 4 -20.90 16.61 9.56
CA GLN A 4 -20.14 16.04 8.46
C GLN A 4 -21.13 15.24 7.61
N THR A 5 -21.62 15.85 6.54
CA THR A 5 -22.30 15.12 5.47
C THR A 5 -21.26 14.19 4.87
N ALA A 6 -21.27 12.93 5.28
CA ALA A 6 -20.44 11.90 4.68
C ALA A 6 -20.62 11.99 3.16
N ILE A 7 -19.50 12.04 2.42
CA ILE A 7 -19.49 12.14 0.96
C ILE A 7 -20.23 10.95 0.32
N LEU A 8 -20.33 9.84 1.06
CA LEU A 8 -21.07 8.63 0.70
C LEU A 8 -22.15 8.33 1.74
N SER A 9 -23.29 7.78 1.29
CA SER A 9 -24.32 7.32 2.22
C SER A 9 -23.78 6.21 3.13
N PRO A 10 -24.19 6.16 4.42
CA PRO A 10 -23.71 5.14 5.36
C PRO A 10 -23.90 3.71 4.84
N THR A 11 -25.03 3.44 4.18
CA THR A 11 -25.32 2.14 3.57
C THR A 11 -24.31 1.75 2.52
N VAL A 12 -23.90 2.68 1.64
CA VAL A 12 -22.87 2.41 0.63
C VAL A 12 -21.52 2.16 1.29
N GLY A 13 -21.18 2.88 2.35
CA GLY A 13 -19.96 2.63 3.13
C GLY A 13 -19.91 1.21 3.72
N TRP A 14 -20.98 0.75 4.34
CA TRP A 14 -21.08 -0.60 4.88
C TRP A 14 -21.01 -1.68 3.79
N ILE A 15 -21.66 -1.45 2.65
CA ILE A 15 -21.60 -2.37 1.49
C ILE A 15 -20.16 -2.47 0.97
N LEU A 16 -19.48 -1.34 0.76
CA LEU A 16 -18.10 -1.31 0.28
C LEU A 16 -17.16 -2.01 1.27
N LEU A 17 -17.32 -1.76 2.57
CA LEU A 17 -16.52 -2.40 3.61
C LEU A 17 -16.71 -3.93 3.58
N ALA A 18 -17.97 -4.39 3.62
CA ALA A 18 -18.28 -5.81 3.60
C ALA A 18 -17.74 -6.49 2.33
N PHE A 19 -17.97 -5.87 1.17
CA PHE A 19 -17.48 -6.37 -0.11
C PHE A 19 -15.96 -6.45 -0.15
N LEU A 20 -15.25 -5.39 0.23
CA LEU A 20 -13.79 -5.34 0.21
C LEU A 20 -13.19 -6.36 1.19
N SER A 21 -13.78 -6.52 2.38
CA SER A 21 -13.37 -7.53 3.36
C SER A 21 -13.52 -8.95 2.81
N LEU A 22 -14.71 -9.30 2.28
CA LEU A 22 -14.96 -10.61 1.67
C LEU A 22 -14.02 -10.87 0.49
N PHE A 23 -13.80 -9.86 -0.34
CA PHE A 23 -12.90 -9.93 -1.49
C PHE A 23 -11.47 -10.26 -1.06
N TRP A 24 -10.92 -9.55 -0.07
CA TRP A 24 -9.57 -9.82 0.44
C TRP A 24 -9.44 -11.20 1.08
N ILE A 25 -10.45 -11.64 1.85
CA ILE A 25 -10.47 -12.99 2.43
C ILE A 25 -10.44 -14.06 1.32
N ALA A 26 -11.27 -13.90 0.28
CA ALA A 26 -11.32 -14.83 -0.84
C ALA A 26 -9.98 -14.92 -1.59
N LEU A 27 -9.32 -13.77 -1.83
CA LEU A 27 -7.98 -13.74 -2.42
C LEU A 27 -6.94 -14.41 -1.54
N GLY A 28 -6.96 -14.12 -0.23
CA GLY A 28 -6.08 -14.73 0.76
C GLY A 28 -6.20 -16.25 0.79
N ILE A 29 -7.42 -16.79 0.76
CA ILE A 29 -7.65 -18.24 0.70
C ILE A 29 -7.14 -18.84 -0.62
N ASN A 30 -7.42 -18.18 -1.75
CA ASN A 30 -7.03 -18.68 -3.07
C ASN A 30 -5.50 -18.74 -3.24
N TRP A 31 -4.77 -17.72 -2.76
CA TRP A 31 -3.31 -17.70 -2.81
C TRP A 31 -2.66 -18.52 -1.69
N GLY A 32 -3.24 -18.54 -0.49
CA GLY A 32 -2.74 -19.31 0.65
C GLY A 32 -2.68 -20.82 0.37
N LYS A 33 -3.64 -21.35 -0.39
CA LYS A 33 -3.64 -22.76 -0.83
C LYS A 33 -2.44 -23.17 -1.68
N LYS A 34 -1.73 -22.20 -2.28
CA LYS A 34 -0.59 -22.44 -3.17
C LYS A 34 0.76 -22.45 -2.44
N ALA A 35 0.84 -21.94 -1.22
CA ALA A 35 2.06 -21.95 -0.41
C ALA A 35 2.19 -23.31 0.31
N LYS A 36 3.06 -24.19 -0.20
CA LYS A 36 3.26 -25.55 0.33
C LYS A 36 4.51 -25.68 1.22
N ASP A 37 5.42 -24.73 1.13
CA ASP A 37 6.69 -24.69 1.85
C ASP A 37 7.01 -23.25 2.32
N MET A 38 8.02 -23.13 3.20
CA MET A 38 8.39 -21.85 3.80
C MET A 38 8.98 -20.88 2.77
N GLU A 39 9.71 -21.38 1.77
CA GLU A 39 10.24 -20.56 0.68
C GLU A 39 9.13 -20.01 -0.23
N GLY A 40 8.13 -20.83 -0.57
CA GLY A 40 6.94 -20.42 -1.30
C GLY A 40 6.09 -19.42 -0.53
N PHE A 41 6.04 -19.51 0.81
CA PHE A 41 5.33 -18.55 1.65
C PHE A 41 6.09 -17.21 1.79
N MET A 42 7.39 -17.25 2.03
CA MET A 42 8.20 -16.05 2.30
C MET A 42 8.66 -15.32 1.04
N LEU A 43 9.03 -16.07 -0.01
CA LEU A 43 9.63 -15.52 -1.24
C LEU A 43 8.72 -15.66 -2.47
N ALA A 44 7.51 -16.23 -2.31
CA ALA A 44 6.63 -16.58 -3.42
C ALA A 44 7.34 -17.45 -4.48
N GLY A 45 8.28 -18.30 -4.04
CA GLY A 45 9.14 -19.11 -4.92
C GLY A 45 9.97 -18.28 -5.90
N ARG A 46 10.32 -17.03 -5.53
CA ARG A 46 11.08 -16.06 -6.34
C ARG A 46 10.37 -15.65 -7.64
N ASN A 47 9.07 -15.92 -7.77
CA ASN A 47 8.26 -15.65 -8.96
C ASN A 47 7.67 -14.23 -9.01
N VAL A 48 7.84 -13.42 -7.97
CA VAL A 48 7.34 -12.04 -7.95
C VAL A 48 8.31 -11.13 -8.69
N GLY A 49 7.82 -10.44 -9.72
CA GLY A 49 8.61 -9.47 -10.49
C GLY A 49 9.04 -8.27 -9.63
N LEU A 50 10.18 -7.64 -9.99
CA LEU A 50 10.72 -6.48 -9.26
C LEU A 50 9.70 -5.33 -9.15
N ALA A 51 8.93 -5.09 -10.21
CA ALA A 51 7.90 -4.06 -10.22
C ALA A 51 6.79 -4.32 -9.19
N LEU A 52 6.28 -5.55 -9.11
CA LEU A 52 5.24 -5.92 -8.14
C LEU A 52 5.79 -5.91 -6.70
N GLY A 53 7.01 -6.43 -6.49
CA GLY A 53 7.66 -6.38 -5.17
C GLY A 53 7.92 -4.94 -4.69
N ALA A 54 8.39 -4.07 -5.58
CA ALA A 54 8.60 -2.66 -5.27
C ALA A 54 7.28 -1.92 -4.99
N ALA A 55 6.23 -2.18 -5.78
CA ALA A 55 4.90 -1.61 -5.55
C ALA A 55 4.30 -2.04 -4.21
N THR A 56 4.44 -3.32 -3.84
CA THR A 56 4.00 -3.82 -2.53
C THR A 56 4.81 -3.19 -1.40
N ALA A 57 6.13 -3.07 -1.53
CA ALA A 57 6.97 -2.38 -0.55
C ALA A 57 6.58 -0.90 -0.39
N MET A 58 6.26 -0.22 -1.50
CA MET A 58 5.70 1.14 -1.52
C MET A 58 4.40 1.21 -0.72
N ALA A 59 3.47 0.31 -1.04
CA ALA A 59 2.16 0.26 -0.40
C ALA A 59 2.27 0.05 1.12
N THR A 60 3.23 -0.77 1.58
CA THR A 60 3.51 -0.95 3.01
C THR A 60 4.05 0.32 3.68
N TRP A 61 4.85 1.11 2.95
CA TRP A 61 5.41 2.35 3.47
C TRP A 61 4.40 3.50 3.52
N VAL A 62 3.42 3.50 2.61
CA VAL A 62 2.28 4.43 2.64
C VAL A 62 1.31 4.01 3.75
N THR A 63 1.42 4.71 4.88
CA THR A 63 0.52 4.52 6.02
C THR A 63 -0.43 5.72 6.16
N SER A 64 -1.39 5.62 7.09
CA SER A 64 -2.32 6.72 7.39
C SER A 64 -1.63 8.05 7.67
N ASN A 65 -0.45 8.01 8.30
CA ASN A 65 0.33 9.21 8.60
C ASN A 65 0.78 9.93 7.32
N THR A 66 1.33 9.19 6.34
CA THR A 66 1.75 9.71 5.04
C THR A 66 0.58 10.32 4.27
N THR A 67 -0.57 9.64 4.26
CA THR A 67 -1.79 10.11 3.59
C THR A 67 -2.32 11.43 4.17
N MET A 68 -2.09 11.67 5.46
CA MET A 68 -2.51 12.90 6.15
C MET A 68 -1.47 14.02 6.11
N LEU A 69 -0.18 13.68 6.26
CA LEU A 69 0.92 14.64 6.28
C LEU A 69 1.19 15.26 4.91
N ALA A 70 1.06 14.50 3.83
CA ALA A 70 1.31 15.03 2.48
C ALA A 70 0.37 16.21 2.14
N PRO A 71 -0.98 16.10 2.34
CA PRO A 71 -1.89 17.24 2.20
C PRO A 71 -1.57 18.38 3.17
N GLN A 72 -1.21 18.07 4.43
CA GLN A 72 -0.90 19.10 5.42
C GLN A 72 0.33 19.92 5.01
N PHE A 73 1.39 19.28 4.52
CA PHE A 73 2.56 19.99 4.00
C PHE A 73 2.28 20.76 2.72
N ALA A 74 1.45 20.23 1.82
CA ALA A 74 1.02 20.95 0.64
C ALA A 74 0.21 22.21 1.01
N LEU A 75 -0.66 22.13 2.03
CA LEU A 75 -1.44 23.27 2.52
C LEU A 75 -0.58 24.32 3.22
N GLN A 76 0.41 23.91 4.02
CA GLN A 76 1.24 24.85 4.80
C GLN A 76 2.40 25.45 4.00
N LEU A 77 3.05 24.65 3.15
CA LEU A 77 4.30 25.02 2.46
C LEU A 77 4.12 25.11 0.93
N GLY A 78 2.90 24.85 0.42
CA GLY A 78 2.61 24.92 -1.01
C GLY A 78 3.44 23.93 -1.84
N VAL A 79 3.92 24.41 -2.99
CA VAL A 79 4.75 23.64 -3.93
C VAL A 79 6.05 23.15 -3.26
N TRP A 80 6.60 23.90 -2.31
CA TRP A 80 7.82 23.51 -1.60
C TRP A 80 7.60 22.32 -0.67
N GLY A 81 6.44 22.24 -0.01
CA GLY A 81 6.06 21.08 0.79
C GLY A 81 5.91 19.83 -0.07
N MET A 82 5.32 19.97 -1.26
CA MET A 82 5.17 18.87 -2.21
C MET A 82 6.52 18.38 -2.74
N LEU A 83 7.43 19.29 -3.10
CA LEU A 83 8.78 18.94 -3.56
C LEU A 83 9.59 18.28 -2.44
N ALA A 84 9.58 18.84 -1.23
CA ALA A 84 10.24 18.25 -0.08
C ALA A 84 9.70 16.83 0.22
N TYR A 85 8.37 16.65 0.20
CA TYR A 85 7.77 15.34 0.43
C TYR A 85 8.08 14.34 -0.68
N SER A 86 8.15 14.80 -1.94
CA SER A 86 8.52 13.95 -3.08
C SER A 86 9.92 13.36 -2.94
N THR A 87 10.83 14.03 -2.22
CA THR A 87 12.17 13.46 -1.95
C THR A 87 12.11 12.20 -1.10
N ALA A 88 11.04 12.00 -0.33
CA ALA A 88 10.84 10.76 0.42
C ALA A 88 10.74 9.54 -0.53
N SER A 89 10.25 9.73 -1.76
CA SER A 89 10.24 8.70 -2.79
C SER A 89 11.65 8.23 -3.22
N PHE A 90 12.71 9.00 -2.92
CA PHE A 90 14.07 8.49 -3.13
C PHE A 90 14.39 7.28 -2.25
N GLY A 91 13.74 7.14 -1.09
CA GLY A 91 13.81 5.95 -0.25
C GLY A 91 13.35 4.68 -0.99
N LEU A 92 12.46 4.81 -1.99
CA LEU A 92 12.06 3.67 -2.82
C LEU A 92 13.17 3.14 -3.72
N PHE A 93 14.07 4.01 -4.19
CA PHE A 93 15.23 3.55 -4.95
C PHE A 93 16.16 2.70 -4.09
N MET A 94 16.16 2.87 -2.77
CA MET A 94 16.92 2.02 -1.84
C MET A 94 16.32 0.60 -1.70
N PHE A 95 15.03 0.42 -1.98
CA PHE A 95 14.41 -0.91 -2.02
C PHE A 95 14.71 -1.68 -3.32
N ALA A 96 15.09 -0.99 -4.41
CA ALA A 96 15.45 -1.64 -5.67
C ALA A 96 16.64 -2.64 -5.56
N PRO A 97 17.77 -2.32 -4.89
CA PRO A 97 18.85 -3.28 -4.69
C PRO A 97 18.49 -4.41 -3.71
N LEU A 98 17.62 -4.17 -2.72
CA LEU A 98 17.12 -5.21 -1.81
C LEU A 98 16.24 -6.21 -2.57
N ALA A 99 15.37 -5.74 -3.46
CA ALA A 99 14.54 -6.59 -4.32
C ALA A 99 15.37 -7.46 -5.27
N LYS A 100 16.52 -6.96 -5.77
CA LYS A 100 17.45 -7.79 -6.56
C LYS A 100 18.04 -8.96 -5.76
N ARG A 101 18.32 -8.79 -4.47
CA ARG A 101 18.85 -9.86 -3.60
C ARG A 101 17.82 -10.94 -3.27
N ILE A 102 16.52 -10.63 -3.37
CA ILE A 102 15.43 -11.59 -3.12
C ILE A 102 15.24 -12.57 -4.29
N LYS A 103 15.58 -12.17 -5.52
CA LYS A 103 15.62 -13.07 -6.69
C LYS A 103 16.95 -13.82 -6.86
N GLY A 104 18.02 -13.33 -6.23
CA GLY A 104 19.40 -13.80 -6.37
C GLY A 104 19.71 -15.13 -5.71
#